data_AF-A0A940RBT1-F1
#
_entry.id   AF-A0A940RBT1-F1
#
_cell.length_a   1.000
_cell.length_b   1.000
_cell.length_c   1.000
_cell.angle_alpha   90.00
_cell.angle_beta   90.00
_cell.angle_gamma   90.00
#
_symmetry.space_group_name_H-M   'P 1'
#
loop_
_entity.id
_entity.type
_entity.pdbx_description
1 polymer ?
#
loop_
_entity_poly.entity_id
_entity_poly.type
_entity_poly.pdbx_seq_one_letter_code
_entity_poly.pdbx_strand_id
1 'polypeptide(L)'
;MKFVIKIITIVLTGFLVIPGCHKVAELPYYSKGTKPQLTASSSSIAPAIADSNKTVLTLTWTDPKYATDSNHVKFVIEVDSAGKNFANAATKTVTKALATSFTGRDLNTILLNYGYQLGSPVKLDIRVVSSYANNNERIPSDIVNVSVTPYSDPSKLATEKTTVTGAASTSTNPSNTFTWSPAFPGYTGIVSYVIEYDSATKNFANPKQVAGYGGASVYSATLTQGDMNTTGIASGIAPGTSGKVEYRIKATTASGAIAYSTAVSVTITTFSPVPANLFIVGDATLGGWNNPVPVPSQQFSKVDAYKFSITTWLNGGKNYLFLPVNGDWGHKYGGVGGNGSNNTAGDDFKPEGSDLKAPASDGIYQIVVDFQTNKFTVTPIPVPSNLYIVGDATPGGWNNPVPVPAQQFTRLDNVTFGIVVNLTADKNYLFLPVNGDWGHKFGFNGANNGNNVNGDALKAEGGDMKAPSTSGLYLIIVNFATSSWTVTPYTGPANLYIVGDATPGGWNNPVPTPSQQFSQNTTGIFQLTLPLTADKSFLFLPVNGDWGHKYGGTGASNSNNVMGDHIKAEGGDLKAPSTSGNYTITVNFMNMTYKVQ
;
A
#
# COMPACT_ATOMS: atom_id res chain seq x y z
N MET A 1 -32.49 -108.08 62.28
CA MET A 1 -31.39 -108.63 63.09
C MET A 1 -30.18 -108.82 62.18
N LYS A 2 -29.10 -108.08 62.45
CA LYS A 2 -27.70 -108.41 62.14
C LYS A 2 -27.36 -108.78 60.69
N PHE A 3 -27.26 -107.81 59.78
CA PHE A 3 -26.23 -107.82 58.72
C PHE A 3 -25.87 -106.39 58.26
N VAL A 4 -26.01 -105.39 59.16
CA VAL A 4 -25.77 -103.95 58.94
C VAL A 4 -24.30 -103.55 59.20
N ILE A 5 -23.33 -104.49 59.18
CA ILE A 5 -21.92 -104.23 59.60
C ILE A 5 -20.88 -104.73 58.56
N LYS A 6 -21.19 -104.79 57.26
CA LYS A 6 -20.17 -105.10 56.22
C LYS A 6 -20.23 -104.25 54.94
N ILE A 7 -21.07 -103.22 54.89
CA ILE A 7 -21.19 -102.30 53.73
C ILE A 7 -20.92 -100.84 54.17
N ILE A 8 -20.11 -100.63 55.22
CA ILE A 8 -19.66 -99.29 55.69
C ILE A 8 -18.12 -99.27 55.84
N THR A 9 -17.40 -99.88 54.91
CA THR A 9 -15.92 -99.82 54.90
C THR A 9 -15.31 -99.74 53.50
N ILE A 10 -16.12 -99.51 52.45
CA ILE A 10 -15.67 -99.28 51.06
C ILE A 10 -16.44 -98.07 50.48
N VAL A 11 -16.66 -97.02 51.27
CA VAL A 11 -17.23 -95.73 50.78
C VAL A 11 -16.49 -94.52 51.40
N LEU A 12 -15.26 -94.70 51.90
CA LEU A 12 -14.46 -93.59 52.45
C LEU A 12 -13.01 -93.54 51.90
N THR A 13 -12.79 -94.04 50.68
CA THR A 13 -11.45 -94.02 50.05
C THR A 13 -11.56 -93.91 48.53
N GLY A 14 -12.28 -92.89 48.05
CA GLY A 14 -12.48 -92.68 46.62
C GLY A 14 -12.75 -91.23 46.24
N PHE A 15 -12.30 -90.27 47.06
CA PHE A 15 -12.29 -88.85 46.72
C PHE A 15 -10.87 -88.33 46.94
N LEU A 16 -10.41 -87.50 46.01
CA LEU A 16 -9.08 -86.86 45.91
C LEU A 16 -7.94 -87.69 45.31
N VAL A 17 -7.90 -87.74 43.97
CA VAL A 17 -6.63 -87.54 43.25
C VAL A 17 -6.90 -86.66 42.02
N ILE A 18 -7.07 -85.36 42.24
CA ILE A 18 -6.76 -84.37 41.20
C ILE A 18 -5.24 -84.25 41.23
N PRO A 19 -4.50 -84.46 40.13
CA PRO A 19 -3.06 -84.17 40.12
C PRO A 19 -2.90 -82.68 40.46
N GLY A 20 -2.31 -82.43 41.63
CA GLY A 20 -1.98 -81.10 42.09
C GLY A 20 -1.15 -80.36 41.05
N CYS A 21 -1.31 -79.04 41.01
CA CYS A 21 -0.47 -78.13 40.24
C CYS A 21 0.97 -78.62 40.22
N HIS A 22 1.51 -78.86 39.02
CA HIS A 22 2.96 -79.01 38.86
C HIS A 22 3.61 -77.81 39.55
N LYS A 23 4.47 -78.10 40.54
CA LYS A 23 5.31 -77.07 41.14
C LYS A 23 6.16 -76.52 39.99
N VAL A 24 5.83 -75.31 39.54
CA VAL A 24 6.60 -74.61 38.52
C VAL A 24 8.04 -74.61 39.02
N ALA A 25 8.98 -75.04 38.17
CA ALA A 25 10.41 -74.97 38.51
C ALA A 25 10.72 -73.57 39.02
N GLU A 26 11.54 -73.45 40.07
CA GLU A 26 11.94 -72.13 40.57
C GLU A 26 12.43 -71.30 39.38
N LEU A 27 11.74 -70.18 39.13
CA LEU A 27 12.16 -69.25 38.09
C LEU A 27 13.61 -68.88 38.37
N PRO A 28 14.50 -68.90 37.36
CA PRO A 28 15.91 -68.61 37.58
C PRO A 28 16.06 -67.29 38.34
N TYR A 29 16.64 -67.35 39.54
CA TYR A 29 16.96 -66.18 40.33
C TYR A 29 18.18 -65.51 39.70
N TYR A 30 17.93 -64.49 38.89
CA TYR A 30 18.99 -63.63 38.38
C TYR A 30 19.44 -62.70 39.51
N SER A 31 20.74 -62.65 39.77
CA SER A 31 21.29 -61.68 40.72
C SER A 31 20.89 -60.26 40.30
N LYS A 32 20.34 -59.51 41.24
CA LYS A 32 20.10 -58.08 41.08
C LYS A 32 21.39 -57.37 40.68
N GLY A 33 21.27 -56.38 39.80
CA GLY A 33 22.38 -55.50 39.47
C GLY A 33 22.86 -54.68 40.68
N THR A 34 24.03 -54.07 40.52
CA THR A 34 24.67 -53.12 41.44
C THR A 34 24.55 -51.71 40.88
N LYS A 35 24.65 -50.71 41.76
CA LYS A 35 24.52 -49.29 41.39
C LYS A 35 25.70 -48.86 40.51
N PRO A 36 25.47 -48.43 39.24
CA PRO A 36 26.53 -47.85 38.41
C PRO A 36 27.10 -46.59 39.08
N GLN A 37 28.41 -46.42 39.06
CA GLN A 37 29.08 -45.17 39.44
C GLN A 37 29.27 -44.33 38.19
N LEU A 38 28.69 -43.13 38.13
CA LEU A 38 28.74 -42.24 36.97
C LEU A 38 29.85 -41.20 37.13
N THR A 39 30.63 -41.00 36.07
CA THR A 39 31.61 -39.93 36.00
C THR A 39 31.43 -39.12 34.72
N ALA A 40 31.63 -37.81 34.84
CA ALA A 40 31.59 -36.86 33.72
C ALA A 40 33.02 -36.38 33.42
N SER A 41 33.37 -36.29 32.13
CA SER A 41 34.68 -35.79 31.70
C SER A 41 34.91 -34.30 32.02
N SER A 42 33.83 -33.54 32.28
CA SER A 42 33.87 -32.16 32.75
C SER A 42 32.64 -31.85 33.60
N SER A 43 32.81 -30.98 34.59
CA SER A 43 31.73 -30.41 35.41
C SER A 43 31.26 -29.03 34.93
N SER A 44 31.95 -28.44 33.94
CA SER A 44 31.61 -27.13 33.37
C SER A 44 31.90 -27.08 31.87
N ILE A 45 30.94 -26.65 31.07
CA ILE A 45 31.00 -26.67 29.61
C ILE A 45 30.37 -25.38 29.06
N ALA A 46 31.14 -24.62 28.29
CA ALA A 46 30.66 -23.45 27.58
C ALA A 46 31.09 -23.54 26.10
N PRO A 47 30.38 -24.34 25.27
CA PRO A 47 30.77 -24.54 23.88
C PRO A 47 30.59 -23.25 23.09
N ALA A 48 31.55 -22.96 22.20
CA ALA A 48 31.35 -21.96 21.15
C ALA A 48 30.65 -22.60 19.94
N ILE A 49 30.07 -21.78 19.06
CA ILE A 49 29.47 -22.22 17.79
C ILE A 49 30.45 -23.05 16.94
N ALA A 50 31.74 -22.75 16.98
CA ALA A 50 32.79 -23.51 16.27
C ALA A 50 32.95 -24.96 16.77
N ASP A 51 32.50 -25.25 17.99
CA ASP A 51 32.60 -26.56 18.64
C ASP A 51 31.28 -27.34 18.63
N SER A 52 30.25 -26.84 17.93
CA SER A 52 28.90 -27.41 17.94
C SER A 52 28.85 -28.90 17.62
N ASN A 53 29.70 -29.35 16.68
CA ASN A 53 29.77 -30.76 16.27
C ASN A 53 30.84 -31.56 17.02
N LYS A 54 31.63 -30.94 17.91
CA LYS A 54 32.67 -31.62 18.69
C LYS A 54 32.04 -32.24 19.93
N THR A 55 32.59 -33.38 20.35
CA THR A 55 32.28 -33.96 21.67
C THR A 55 32.81 -33.04 22.75
N VAL A 56 31.95 -32.62 23.68
CA VAL A 56 32.28 -31.71 24.79
C VAL A 56 32.02 -32.32 26.17
N LEU A 57 31.22 -33.40 26.22
CA LEU A 57 30.97 -34.17 27.42
C LEU A 57 31.06 -35.65 27.08
N THR A 58 31.86 -36.39 27.83
CA THR A 58 31.84 -37.85 27.85
C THR A 58 31.41 -38.30 29.24
N LEU A 59 30.40 -39.16 29.28
CA LEU A 59 29.93 -39.82 30.49
C LEU A 59 30.42 -41.26 30.46
N THR A 60 30.96 -41.73 31.57
CA THR A 60 31.42 -43.12 31.77
C THR A 60 30.81 -43.68 33.04
N TRP A 61 30.47 -44.97 33.06
CA TRP A 61 29.93 -45.61 34.26
C TRP A 61 30.44 -47.03 34.48
N THR A 62 30.41 -47.49 35.73
CA THR A 62 30.80 -48.87 36.06
C THR A 62 29.74 -49.88 35.62
N ASP A 63 30.17 -51.10 35.30
CA ASP A 63 29.27 -52.21 34.97
C ASP A 63 28.32 -52.49 36.16
N PRO A 64 26.99 -52.49 35.95
CA PRO A 64 26.03 -52.87 36.98
C PRO A 64 26.08 -54.35 37.36
N LYS A 65 26.77 -55.22 36.62
CA LYS A 65 26.90 -56.66 36.95
C LYS A 65 25.55 -57.40 37.07
N TYR A 66 24.59 -57.08 36.20
CA TYR A 66 23.38 -57.91 36.08
C TYR A 66 23.79 -59.34 35.70
N ALA A 67 23.03 -60.35 36.16
CA ALA A 67 23.27 -61.76 35.79
C ALA A 67 22.83 -62.07 34.34
N THR A 68 23.31 -61.30 33.39
CA THR A 68 23.14 -61.45 31.94
C THR A 68 24.44 -61.05 31.24
N ASP A 69 24.60 -61.43 29.98
CA ASP A 69 25.65 -60.86 29.13
C ASP A 69 25.51 -59.33 29.11
N SER A 70 26.61 -58.61 29.35
CA SER A 70 26.70 -57.15 29.40
C SER A 70 26.20 -56.49 28.10
N ASN A 71 26.17 -57.23 26.99
CA ASN A 71 25.57 -56.82 25.72
C ASN A 71 24.04 -56.70 25.76
N HIS A 72 23.38 -57.22 26.80
CA HIS A 72 21.93 -57.19 27.00
C HIS A 72 21.50 -56.21 28.11
N VAL A 73 22.43 -55.36 28.58
CA VAL A 73 22.13 -54.28 29.52
C VAL A 73 21.76 -53.01 28.76
N LYS A 74 20.66 -52.40 29.18
CA LYS A 74 20.15 -51.13 28.65
C LYS A 74 20.48 -50.00 29.62
N PHE A 75 21.01 -48.92 29.08
CA PHE A 75 21.30 -47.69 29.81
C PHE A 75 20.46 -46.55 29.25
N VAL A 76 19.71 -45.87 30.12
CA VAL A 76 19.00 -44.64 29.78
C VAL A 76 19.68 -43.51 30.52
N ILE A 77 20.40 -42.67 29.79
CA ILE A 77 20.95 -41.43 30.31
C ILE A 77 19.80 -40.43 30.41
N GLU A 78 19.58 -39.88 31.59
CA GLU A 78 18.57 -38.86 31.88
C GLU A 78 19.30 -37.56 32.26
N VAL A 79 18.99 -36.48 31.53
CA VAL A 79 19.54 -35.14 31.74
C VAL A 79 18.38 -34.21 32.06
N ASP A 80 18.37 -33.58 33.23
CA ASP A 80 17.33 -32.61 33.61
C ASP A 80 17.96 -31.37 34.24
N SER A 81 17.20 -30.29 34.36
CA SER A 81 17.59 -29.13 35.14
C SER A 81 17.82 -29.51 36.61
N ALA A 82 18.84 -28.92 37.21
CA ALA A 82 19.22 -29.26 38.58
C ALA A 82 18.05 -29.08 39.57
N GLY A 83 17.83 -30.08 40.42
CA GLY A 83 16.80 -30.09 41.45
C GLY A 83 15.37 -30.36 40.94
N LYS A 84 15.19 -30.72 39.67
CA LYS A 84 13.87 -31.07 39.09
C LYS A 84 13.49 -32.54 39.21
N ASN A 85 14.33 -33.36 39.85
CA ASN A 85 14.08 -34.78 40.11
C ASN A 85 13.77 -35.59 38.84
N PHE A 86 14.33 -35.20 37.70
CA PHE A 86 14.14 -35.86 36.39
C PHE A 86 12.67 -35.89 35.93
N ALA A 87 11.88 -34.90 36.32
CA ALA A 87 10.46 -34.81 35.95
C ALA A 87 10.27 -34.57 34.45
N ASN A 88 11.21 -33.88 33.79
CA ASN A 88 11.17 -33.57 32.36
C ASN A 88 12.48 -33.91 31.66
N ALA A 89 13.11 -35.02 32.04
CA ALA A 89 14.44 -35.36 31.56
C ALA A 89 14.50 -35.64 30.06
N ALA A 90 15.49 -35.04 29.39
CA ALA A 90 15.94 -35.44 28.08
C ALA A 90 16.68 -36.76 28.21
N THR A 91 16.33 -37.72 27.35
CA THR A 91 16.85 -39.09 27.45
C THR A 91 17.70 -39.49 26.26
N LYS A 92 18.81 -40.18 26.52
CA LYS A 92 19.60 -40.87 25.50
C LYS A 92 19.72 -42.34 25.89
N THR A 93 19.30 -43.25 25.02
CA THR A 93 19.42 -44.69 25.26
C THR A 93 20.70 -45.22 24.64
N VAL A 94 21.44 -46.01 25.40
CA VAL A 94 22.65 -46.69 24.99
C VAL A 94 22.54 -48.16 25.38
N THR A 95 22.97 -49.04 24.48
CA THR A 95 23.10 -50.48 24.74
C THR A 95 24.53 -50.88 24.43
N LYS A 96 25.08 -51.87 25.16
CA LYS A 96 26.39 -52.47 24.83
C LYS A 96 27.60 -51.54 25.00
N ALA A 97 27.45 -50.42 25.72
CA ALA A 97 28.54 -49.50 26.03
C ALA A 97 28.41 -48.95 27.45
N LEU A 98 29.55 -48.79 28.13
CA LEU A 98 29.67 -48.19 29.46
C LEU A 98 30.04 -46.70 29.39
N ALA A 99 29.85 -46.09 28.23
CA ALA A 99 30.13 -44.69 27.99
C ALA A 99 29.21 -44.11 26.91
N THR A 100 28.97 -42.80 26.97
CA THR A 100 28.39 -42.03 25.87
C THR A 100 28.99 -40.64 25.83
N SER A 101 28.97 -40.01 24.66
CA SER A 101 29.31 -38.60 24.50
C SER A 101 28.10 -37.74 24.13
N PHE A 102 28.24 -36.43 24.38
CA PHE A 102 27.37 -35.38 23.88
C PHE A 102 28.22 -34.34 23.15
N THR A 103 27.71 -33.90 22.01
CA THR A 103 28.28 -32.77 21.27
C THR A 103 27.85 -31.44 21.90
N GLY A 104 28.54 -30.36 21.54
CA GLY A 104 28.12 -29.01 21.94
C GLY A 104 26.68 -28.70 21.54
N ARG A 105 26.25 -29.13 20.34
CA ARG A 105 24.88 -28.96 19.85
C ARG A 105 23.87 -29.81 20.63
N ASP A 106 24.20 -31.04 21.00
CA ASP A 106 23.28 -31.89 21.77
C ASP A 106 22.89 -31.19 23.09
N LEU A 107 23.89 -30.69 23.82
CA LEU A 107 23.65 -30.00 25.10
C LEU A 107 22.95 -28.65 24.90
N ASN A 108 23.32 -27.87 23.88
CA ASN A 108 22.66 -26.59 23.57
C ASN A 108 21.17 -26.81 23.24
N THR A 109 20.86 -27.86 22.48
CA THR A 109 19.49 -28.23 22.10
C THR A 109 18.65 -28.58 23.31
N ILE A 110 19.19 -29.38 24.24
CA ILE A 110 18.49 -29.72 25.50
C ILE A 110 18.13 -28.44 26.26
N LEU A 111 19.09 -27.52 26.43
CA LEU A 111 18.85 -26.28 27.18
C LEU A 111 17.82 -25.37 26.50
N LEU A 112 17.88 -25.24 25.18
CA LEU A 112 16.91 -24.44 24.42
C LEU A 112 15.50 -25.02 24.48
N ASN A 113 15.37 -26.36 24.43
CA ASN A 113 14.08 -27.05 24.57
C ASN A 113 13.52 -26.92 25.99
N TYR A 114 14.36 -26.73 27.01
CA TYR A 114 13.95 -26.35 28.36
C TYR A 114 13.63 -24.86 28.53
N GLY A 115 13.83 -24.04 27.50
CA GLY A 115 13.50 -22.62 27.50
C GLY A 115 14.56 -21.71 28.13
N TYR A 116 15.80 -22.19 28.29
CA TYR A 116 16.88 -21.37 28.83
C TYR A 116 17.36 -20.29 27.87
N GLN A 117 17.78 -19.17 28.44
CA GLN A 117 18.37 -18.04 27.71
C GLN A 117 19.84 -18.29 27.39
N LEU A 118 20.32 -17.66 26.31
CA LEU A 118 21.71 -17.77 25.86
C LEU A 118 22.69 -17.13 26.85
N GLY A 119 23.92 -17.63 26.89
CA GLY A 119 25.06 -17.01 27.58
C GLY A 119 25.09 -17.19 29.10
N SER A 120 24.00 -17.64 29.72
CA SER A 120 23.94 -17.91 31.16
C SER A 120 24.19 -19.39 31.46
N PRO A 121 25.18 -19.73 32.30
CA PRO A 121 25.41 -21.12 32.69
C PRO A 121 24.20 -21.71 33.42
N VAL A 122 23.80 -22.92 33.02
CA VAL A 122 22.68 -23.68 33.59
C VAL A 122 23.22 -24.95 34.22
N LYS A 123 22.86 -25.22 35.47
CA LYS A 123 23.21 -26.49 36.13
C LYS A 123 22.23 -27.58 35.72
N LEU A 124 22.79 -28.70 35.25
CA LEU A 124 22.06 -29.92 34.90
C LEU A 124 22.37 -31.03 35.92
N ASP A 125 21.36 -31.79 36.27
CA ASP A 125 21.48 -33.09 36.93
C ASP A 125 21.51 -34.17 35.85
N ILE A 126 22.54 -35.02 35.88
CA ILE A 126 22.68 -36.13 34.93
C ILE A 126 22.78 -37.43 35.71
N ARG A 127 22.00 -38.44 35.31
CA ARG A 127 22.13 -39.81 35.82
C ARG A 127 22.02 -40.83 34.70
N VAL A 128 22.50 -42.04 34.97
CA VAL A 128 22.27 -43.21 34.11
C VAL A 128 21.37 -44.18 34.85
N VAL A 129 20.29 -44.60 34.19
CA VAL A 129 19.43 -45.68 34.68
C VAL A 129 19.78 -46.95 33.94
N SER A 130 20.39 -47.91 34.63
CA SER A 130 20.66 -49.24 34.09
C SER A 130 19.45 -50.14 34.27
N SER A 131 19.27 -51.12 33.39
CA SER A 131 18.21 -52.13 33.47
C SER A 131 18.54 -53.32 32.58
N TYR A 132 17.82 -54.42 32.75
CA TYR A 132 17.74 -55.46 31.72
C TYR A 132 17.16 -54.90 30.42
N ALA A 133 17.41 -55.56 29.29
CA ALA A 133 16.90 -55.13 27.97
C ALA A 133 15.38 -54.91 27.93
N ASN A 134 14.61 -55.63 28.76
CA ASN A 134 13.16 -55.50 28.90
C ASN A 134 12.70 -54.39 29.88
N ASN A 135 13.60 -53.50 30.32
CA ASN A 135 13.38 -52.47 31.34
C ASN A 135 13.10 -52.97 32.77
N ASN A 136 13.26 -54.26 33.06
CA ASN A 136 13.17 -54.75 34.44
C ASN A 136 14.37 -54.30 35.27
N GLU A 137 14.15 -54.20 36.59
CA GLU A 137 15.16 -53.82 37.58
C GLU A 137 15.91 -52.53 37.25
N ARG A 138 15.18 -51.41 37.16
CA ARG A 138 15.80 -50.10 36.92
C ARG A 138 16.63 -49.65 38.12
N ILE A 139 17.94 -49.48 37.93
CA ILE A 139 18.87 -49.02 38.97
C ILE A 139 19.51 -47.69 38.52
N PRO A 140 19.19 -46.55 39.18
CA PRO A 140 19.83 -45.27 38.89
C PRO A 140 21.24 -45.20 39.48
N SER A 141 22.16 -44.56 38.75
CA SER A 141 23.48 -44.17 39.25
C SER A 141 23.41 -43.07 40.31
N ASP A 142 24.56 -42.64 40.81
CA ASP A 142 24.71 -41.31 41.40
C ASP A 142 24.42 -40.21 40.37
N ILE A 143 24.11 -39.02 40.86
CA ILE A 143 23.82 -37.84 40.04
C ILE A 143 25.13 -37.06 39.91
N VAL A 144 25.52 -36.76 38.68
CA VAL A 144 26.61 -35.82 38.40
C VAL A 144 26.03 -34.48 37.99
N ASN A 145 26.61 -33.40 38.53
CA ASN A 145 26.23 -32.04 38.18
C ASN A 145 27.16 -31.49 37.11
N VAL A 146 26.58 -31.02 36.00
CA VAL A 146 27.33 -30.36 34.92
C VAL A 146 26.71 -29.00 34.66
N SER A 147 27.53 -27.94 34.74
CA SER A 147 27.12 -26.59 34.36
C SER A 147 27.35 -26.40 32.87
N VAL A 148 26.31 -26.06 32.11
CA VAL A 148 26.38 -25.88 30.66
C VAL A 148 25.85 -24.51 30.25
N THR A 149 26.59 -23.77 29.44
CA THR A 149 26.17 -22.46 28.92
C THR A 149 25.58 -22.60 27.51
N PRO A 150 24.30 -22.24 27.27
CA PRO A 150 23.72 -22.22 25.93
C PRO A 150 24.36 -21.13 25.07
N TYR A 151 24.51 -21.39 23.77
CA TYR A 151 25.11 -20.47 22.80
C TYR A 151 24.22 -20.24 21.58
N SER A 152 24.49 -19.15 20.86
CA SER A 152 23.79 -18.78 19.62
C SER A 152 24.22 -19.68 18.45
N ASP A 153 23.28 -20.34 17.78
CA ASP A 153 23.50 -21.16 16.58
C ASP A 153 22.73 -20.55 15.39
N PRO A 154 23.33 -19.59 14.66
CA PRO A 154 22.63 -18.77 13.67
C PRO A 154 22.39 -19.46 12.34
N SER A 155 21.39 -18.96 11.61
CA SER A 155 21.19 -19.27 10.19
C SER A 155 22.39 -18.86 9.34
N LYS A 156 22.61 -19.58 8.23
CA LYS A 156 23.50 -19.16 7.14
C LYS A 156 22.68 -18.49 6.06
N LEU A 157 22.85 -17.18 5.88
CA LEU A 157 22.15 -16.39 4.87
C LEU A 157 22.92 -16.38 3.54
N ALA A 158 22.20 -16.53 2.44
CA ALA A 158 22.69 -16.34 1.08
C ALA A 158 21.75 -15.40 0.30
N THR A 159 22.31 -14.68 -0.66
CA THR A 159 21.60 -13.85 -1.64
C THR A 159 21.81 -14.43 -3.03
N GLU A 160 20.75 -14.48 -3.84
CA GLU A 160 20.83 -14.94 -5.24
C GLU A 160 21.68 -13.99 -6.08
N LYS A 161 21.49 -12.67 -5.89
CA LYS A 161 22.19 -11.62 -6.62
C LYS A 161 22.93 -10.70 -5.65
N THR A 162 24.14 -10.31 -6.03
CA THR A 162 24.95 -9.31 -5.30
C THR A 162 24.79 -7.90 -5.87
N THR A 163 24.12 -7.76 -7.02
CA THR A 163 23.78 -6.49 -7.66
C THR A 163 22.38 -6.56 -8.24
N VAL A 164 21.57 -5.55 -7.99
CA VAL A 164 20.19 -5.43 -8.51
C VAL A 164 19.92 -4.04 -9.04
N THR A 165 19.06 -3.97 -10.04
CA THR A 165 18.53 -2.73 -10.62
C THR A 165 17.04 -2.92 -10.88
N GLY A 166 16.33 -1.81 -11.04
CA GLY A 166 14.92 -1.82 -11.38
C GLY A 166 14.43 -0.46 -11.84
N ALA A 167 13.14 -0.41 -12.17
CA ALA A 167 12.45 0.81 -12.54
C ALA A 167 11.08 0.85 -11.87
N ALA A 168 10.47 2.04 -11.80
CA ALA A 168 9.14 2.21 -11.25
C ALA A 168 8.11 1.29 -11.94
N SER A 169 8.20 1.18 -13.26
CA SER A 169 7.31 0.36 -14.10
C SER A 169 7.40 -1.14 -13.87
N THR A 170 8.54 -1.62 -13.37
CA THR A 170 8.79 -3.03 -13.08
C THR A 170 8.94 -3.26 -11.58
N SER A 171 8.48 -2.31 -10.75
CA SER A 171 8.62 -2.36 -9.30
C SER A 171 8.00 -3.62 -8.69
N THR A 172 6.93 -4.15 -9.25
CA THR A 172 6.29 -5.39 -8.78
C THR A 172 6.97 -6.67 -9.27
N ASN A 173 7.94 -6.59 -10.18
CA ASN A 173 8.64 -7.76 -10.69
C ASN A 173 9.58 -8.32 -9.63
N PRO A 174 9.77 -9.66 -9.56
CA PRO A 174 10.81 -10.26 -8.73
C PRO A 174 12.20 -9.68 -9.04
N SER A 175 12.98 -9.39 -8.00
CA SER A 175 14.32 -8.82 -8.13
C SER A 175 15.38 -9.77 -7.59
N ASN A 176 15.31 -10.12 -6.30
CA ASN A 176 16.35 -10.87 -5.62
C ASN A 176 15.80 -11.81 -4.57
N THR A 177 16.28 -13.06 -4.57
CA THR A 177 15.90 -14.07 -3.60
C THR A 177 16.96 -14.24 -2.52
N PHE A 178 16.54 -14.11 -1.27
CA PHE A 178 17.34 -14.48 -0.10
C PHE A 178 16.94 -15.89 0.36
N THR A 179 17.92 -16.69 0.77
CA THR A 179 17.71 -18.03 1.33
C THR A 179 18.54 -18.21 2.58
N TRP A 180 18.04 -18.97 3.56
CA TRP A 180 18.79 -19.23 4.78
C TRP A 180 18.55 -20.62 5.37
N SER A 181 19.58 -21.16 6.03
CA SER A 181 19.44 -22.42 6.77
C SER A 181 18.64 -22.24 8.06
N PRO A 182 18.08 -23.30 8.65
CA PRO A 182 17.53 -23.26 10.00
C PRO A 182 18.57 -22.75 11.02
N ALA A 183 18.14 -21.84 11.89
CA ALA A 183 18.83 -21.49 13.13
C ALA A 183 18.47 -22.48 14.24
N PHE A 184 19.36 -22.65 15.22
CA PHE A 184 19.21 -23.58 16.33
C PHE A 184 18.83 -25.01 15.90
N PRO A 185 19.64 -25.69 15.03
CA PRO A 185 19.34 -27.04 14.58
C PRO A 185 19.16 -28.00 15.77
N GLY A 186 18.02 -28.68 15.83
CA GLY A 186 17.64 -29.59 16.92
C GLY A 186 16.63 -29.01 17.91
N TYR A 187 16.45 -27.68 17.94
CA TYR A 187 15.34 -27.07 18.68
C TYR A 187 14.01 -27.50 18.07
N THR A 188 13.07 -27.96 18.90
CA THR A 188 11.81 -28.56 18.43
C THR A 188 10.64 -27.57 18.42
N GLY A 189 10.83 -26.37 18.97
CA GLY A 189 9.82 -25.31 18.93
C GLY A 189 9.87 -24.48 17.65
N ILE A 190 8.94 -23.54 17.53
CA ILE A 190 8.89 -22.61 16.39
C ILE A 190 10.04 -21.60 16.49
N VAL A 191 10.71 -21.37 15.36
CA VAL A 191 11.67 -20.28 15.18
C VAL A 191 11.08 -19.29 14.18
N SER A 192 10.98 -18.03 14.59
CA SER A 192 10.55 -16.94 13.73
C SER A 192 11.75 -16.24 13.11
N TYR A 193 11.70 -15.99 11.81
CA TYR A 193 12.76 -15.32 11.05
C TYR A 193 12.32 -13.94 10.56
N VAL A 194 13.23 -12.97 10.67
CA VAL A 194 13.08 -11.63 10.13
C VAL A 194 14.31 -11.29 9.31
N ILE A 195 14.11 -10.66 8.15
CA ILE A 195 15.19 -10.10 7.34
C ILE A 195 15.43 -8.67 7.82
N GLU A 196 16.61 -8.43 8.37
CA GLU A 196 17.08 -7.10 8.76
C GLU A 196 18.03 -6.55 7.70
N TYR A 197 18.01 -5.23 7.50
CA TYR A 197 18.93 -4.53 6.62
C TYR A 197 19.45 -3.24 7.26
N ASP A 198 20.64 -2.82 6.87
CA ASP A 198 21.23 -1.53 7.24
C ASP A 198 22.13 -1.02 6.09
N SER A 199 22.45 0.27 6.11
CA SER A 199 23.46 0.85 5.22
C SER A 199 24.79 0.11 5.43
N ALA A 200 25.50 -0.18 4.34
CA ALA A 200 26.74 -0.94 4.42
C ALA A 200 27.76 -0.31 5.38
N THR A 201 28.56 -1.14 6.06
CA THR A 201 29.61 -0.77 7.03
C THR A 201 29.12 -0.19 8.36
N LYS A 202 27.79 -0.05 8.55
CA LYS A 202 27.22 0.42 9.82
C LYS A 202 27.08 -0.68 10.87
N ASN A 203 27.44 -1.92 10.51
CA ASN A 203 27.40 -3.09 11.41
C ASN A 203 26.04 -3.28 12.09
N PHE A 204 24.94 -2.95 11.39
CA PHE A 204 23.58 -3.02 11.93
C PHE A 204 23.42 -2.23 13.23
N ALA A 205 23.97 -1.02 13.29
CA ALA A 205 23.80 -0.11 14.42
C ALA A 205 22.34 0.38 14.52
N ASN A 206 21.66 0.55 13.38
CA ASN A 206 20.24 0.93 13.33
C ASN A 206 19.50 0.03 12.32
N PRO A 207 19.36 -1.27 12.62
CA PRO A 207 18.80 -2.22 11.66
C PRO A 207 17.32 -1.94 11.43
N LYS A 208 16.92 -2.00 10.17
CA LYS A 208 15.52 -1.94 9.72
C LYS A 208 15.07 -3.33 9.31
N GLN A 209 13.77 -3.57 9.32
CA GLN A 209 13.19 -4.85 8.91
C GLN A 209 12.56 -4.73 7.53
N VAL A 210 12.74 -5.74 6.69
CA VAL A 210 11.99 -5.83 5.43
C VAL A 210 10.56 -6.24 5.77
N ALA A 211 9.60 -5.34 5.55
CA ALA A 211 8.20 -5.59 5.87
C ALA A 211 7.60 -6.69 4.97
N GLY A 212 6.76 -7.56 5.54
CA GLY A 212 6.03 -8.58 4.77
C GLY A 212 6.83 -9.84 4.42
N TYR A 213 8.10 -9.96 4.81
CA TYR A 213 8.94 -11.12 4.55
C TYR A 213 9.45 -11.79 5.83
N GLY A 214 9.62 -13.12 5.77
CA GLY A 214 10.00 -13.95 6.91
C GLY A 214 8.79 -14.66 7.54
N GLY A 215 8.90 -14.99 8.83
CA GLY A 215 7.85 -15.69 9.58
C GLY A 215 8.31 -16.99 10.24
N ALA A 216 7.35 -17.74 10.77
CA ALA A 216 7.57 -19.01 11.45
C ALA A 216 8.08 -20.08 10.47
N SER A 217 9.29 -20.57 10.69
CA SER A 217 9.90 -21.66 9.90
C SER A 217 9.95 -21.39 8.38
N VAL A 218 10.10 -20.12 8.00
CA VAL A 218 10.35 -19.69 6.62
C VAL A 218 11.87 -19.64 6.37
N TYR A 219 12.31 -20.08 5.18
CA TYR A 219 13.74 -20.22 4.82
C TYR A 219 14.12 -19.48 3.53
N SER A 220 13.21 -18.74 2.93
CA SER A 220 13.46 -17.96 1.72
C SER A 220 12.50 -16.78 1.61
N ALA A 221 12.93 -15.72 0.91
CA ALA A 221 12.13 -14.56 0.54
C ALA A 221 12.61 -13.99 -0.80
N THR A 222 11.69 -13.80 -1.74
CA THR A 222 11.96 -13.13 -3.02
C THR A 222 11.45 -11.69 -2.96
N LEU A 223 12.35 -10.74 -2.84
CA LEU A 223 12.02 -9.31 -2.84
C LEU A 223 11.77 -8.83 -4.27
N THR A 224 10.76 -7.98 -4.43
CA THR A 224 10.47 -7.29 -5.69
C THR A 224 11.47 -6.16 -5.96
N GLN A 225 11.46 -5.61 -7.16
CA GLN A 225 12.29 -4.44 -7.48
C GLN A 225 11.91 -3.22 -6.63
N GLY A 226 10.62 -3.08 -6.29
CA GLY A 226 10.10 -2.07 -5.37
C GLY A 226 10.65 -2.26 -3.96
N ASP A 227 10.63 -3.48 -3.43
CA ASP A 227 11.18 -3.78 -2.10
C ASP A 227 12.68 -3.47 -2.04
N MET A 228 13.45 -3.92 -3.04
CA MET A 228 14.88 -3.60 -3.12
C MET A 228 15.12 -2.10 -3.23
N ASN A 229 14.30 -1.37 -4.01
CA ASN A 229 14.40 0.08 -4.10
C ASN A 229 14.11 0.77 -2.75
N THR A 230 13.07 0.33 -2.04
CA THR A 230 12.70 0.86 -0.72
C THR A 230 13.81 0.65 0.30
N THR A 231 14.42 -0.54 0.35
CA THR A 231 15.57 -0.77 1.24
C THR A 231 16.76 0.13 0.89
N GLY A 232 17.06 0.30 -0.40
CA GLY A 232 18.13 1.17 -0.87
C GLY A 232 17.93 2.64 -0.47
N ILE A 233 16.75 3.20 -0.74
CA ILE A 233 16.41 4.59 -0.38
C ILE A 233 16.42 4.74 1.15
N ALA A 234 15.83 3.80 1.89
CA ALA A 234 15.84 3.82 3.35
C ALA A 234 17.25 3.72 3.94
N SER A 235 18.22 3.17 3.20
CA SER A 235 19.64 3.13 3.55
C SER A 235 20.42 4.36 3.06
N GLY A 236 19.73 5.39 2.56
CA GLY A 236 20.33 6.67 2.18
C GLY A 236 20.90 6.71 0.76
N ILE A 237 20.58 5.73 -0.09
CA ILE A 237 20.95 5.76 -1.50
C ILE A 237 19.99 6.71 -2.23
N ALA A 238 20.52 7.77 -2.83
CA ALA A 238 19.71 8.73 -3.57
C ALA A 238 19.11 8.08 -4.84
N PRO A 239 17.85 8.38 -5.20
CA PRO A 239 17.23 7.85 -6.42
C PRO A 239 18.10 8.05 -7.66
N GLY A 240 18.19 7.02 -8.51
CA GLY A 240 19.02 7.02 -9.71
C GLY A 240 20.50 6.71 -9.46
N THR A 241 20.91 6.51 -8.21
CA THR A 241 22.30 6.17 -7.85
C THR A 241 22.40 4.74 -7.33
N SER A 242 23.64 4.23 -7.32
CA SER A 242 23.97 2.89 -6.84
C SER A 242 24.67 2.97 -5.48
N GLY A 243 24.28 2.10 -4.55
CA GLY A 243 24.93 1.98 -3.24
C GLY A 243 24.78 0.58 -2.67
N LYS A 244 25.46 0.29 -1.55
CA LYS A 244 25.41 -1.02 -0.91
C LYS A 244 24.50 -1.03 0.31
N VAL A 245 23.69 -2.09 0.41
CA VAL A 245 22.87 -2.41 1.59
C VAL A 245 23.33 -3.78 2.11
N GLU A 246 23.48 -3.90 3.43
CA GLU A 246 23.80 -5.16 4.10
C GLU A 246 22.54 -5.77 4.70
N TYR A 247 22.38 -7.08 4.54
CA TYR A 247 21.22 -7.85 5.02
C TYR A 247 21.67 -8.95 5.97
N ARG A 248 20.90 -9.22 7.02
CA ARG A 248 21.09 -10.37 7.92
C ARG A 248 19.75 -10.98 8.32
N ILE A 249 19.78 -12.21 8.79
CA ILE A 249 18.62 -12.88 9.38
C ILE A 249 18.69 -12.75 10.89
N LYS A 250 17.60 -12.30 11.49
CA LYS A 250 17.32 -12.43 12.92
C LYS A 250 16.39 -13.60 13.14
N ALA A 251 16.87 -14.65 13.80
CA ALA A 251 16.10 -15.81 14.20
C ALA A 251 15.75 -15.71 15.69
N THR A 252 14.49 -15.97 16.05
CA THR A 252 14.01 -15.91 17.44
C THR A 252 13.24 -17.18 17.78
N THR A 253 13.66 -17.93 18.80
CA THR A 253 12.90 -19.08 19.30
C THR A 253 11.64 -18.61 20.05
N ALA A 254 10.66 -19.49 20.24
CA ALA A 254 9.48 -19.20 21.06
C ALA A 254 9.84 -18.84 22.53
N SER A 255 10.99 -19.31 23.02
CA SER A 255 11.54 -18.97 24.34
C SER A 255 12.34 -17.65 24.37
N GLY A 256 12.48 -16.95 23.25
CA GLY A 256 13.16 -15.64 23.17
C GLY A 256 14.66 -15.69 22.93
N ALA A 257 15.26 -16.86 22.66
CA ALA A 257 16.66 -16.94 22.26
C ALA A 257 16.83 -16.37 20.84
N ILE A 258 17.78 -15.44 20.68
CA ILE A 258 18.02 -14.71 19.42
C ILE A 258 19.37 -15.11 18.82
N ALA A 259 19.37 -15.37 17.51
CA ALA A 259 20.57 -15.56 16.72
C ALA A 259 20.57 -14.68 15.47
N TYR A 260 21.73 -14.11 15.13
CA TYR A 260 21.92 -13.29 13.94
C TYR A 260 22.84 -14.01 12.96
N SER A 261 22.43 -14.11 11.69
CA SER A 261 23.30 -14.63 10.64
C SER A 261 24.48 -13.69 10.37
N THR A 262 25.49 -14.19 9.66
CA THR A 262 26.41 -13.32 8.93
C THR A 262 25.64 -12.48 7.92
N ALA A 263 26.17 -11.30 7.61
CA ALA A 263 25.56 -10.40 6.64
C ALA A 263 25.92 -10.76 5.20
N VAL A 264 25.02 -10.46 4.27
CA VAL A 264 25.29 -10.42 2.83
C VAL A 264 25.15 -8.99 2.33
N SER A 265 25.99 -8.57 1.39
CA SER A 265 25.96 -7.22 0.82
C SER A 265 25.37 -7.26 -0.59
N VAL A 266 24.42 -6.37 -0.87
CA VAL A 266 23.80 -6.21 -2.20
C VAL A 266 23.99 -4.77 -2.67
N THR A 267 24.50 -4.59 -3.89
CA THR A 267 24.57 -3.29 -4.56
C THR A 267 23.24 -3.02 -5.25
N ILE A 268 22.58 -1.92 -4.92
CA ILE A 268 21.24 -1.57 -5.40
C ILE A 268 21.34 -0.27 -6.19
N THR A 269 20.93 -0.29 -7.46
CA THR A 269 20.62 0.93 -8.22
C THR A 269 19.17 1.32 -7.97
N THR A 270 18.94 2.46 -7.32
CA THR A 270 17.61 2.91 -6.93
C THR A 270 16.92 3.72 -8.04
N PHE A 271 15.60 3.80 -8.00
CA PHE A 271 14.76 4.61 -8.89
C PHE A 271 13.77 5.47 -8.10
N SER A 272 13.29 6.55 -8.72
CA SER A 272 12.32 7.46 -8.10
C SER A 272 10.99 6.78 -7.85
N PRO A 273 10.43 6.80 -6.62
CA PRO A 273 9.08 6.32 -6.37
C PRO A 273 8.07 7.21 -7.08
N VAL A 274 6.95 6.62 -7.53
CA VAL A 274 5.82 7.39 -8.07
C VAL A 274 5.04 7.97 -6.89
N PRO A 275 4.83 9.30 -6.82
CA PRO A 275 4.08 9.89 -5.73
C PRO A 275 2.57 9.61 -5.85
N ALA A 276 1.84 9.80 -4.75
CA ALA A 276 0.38 9.67 -4.75
C ALA A 276 -0.31 10.83 -5.48
N ASN A 277 0.23 12.05 -5.32
CA ASN A 277 -0.23 13.28 -5.94
C ASN A 277 0.95 14.00 -6.60
N LEU A 278 0.65 14.92 -7.51
CA LEU A 278 1.64 15.81 -8.10
C LEU A 278 1.06 17.21 -8.27
N PHE A 279 1.87 18.23 -8.02
CA PHE A 279 1.51 19.64 -8.11
C PHE A 279 2.56 20.41 -8.91
N ILE A 280 2.19 21.54 -9.52
CA ILE A 280 3.12 22.46 -10.18
C ILE A 280 3.26 23.75 -9.37
N VAL A 281 4.49 24.25 -9.19
CA VAL A 281 4.78 25.51 -8.48
C VAL A 281 5.83 26.32 -9.24
N GLY A 282 5.73 27.65 -9.26
CA GLY A 282 6.73 28.50 -9.92
C GLY A 282 6.15 29.78 -10.50
N ASP A 283 7.02 30.73 -10.87
CA ASP A 283 6.60 32.00 -11.51
C ASP A 283 6.02 31.82 -12.92
N ALA A 284 6.19 30.63 -13.52
CA ALA A 284 5.42 30.22 -14.70
C ALA A 284 3.94 29.96 -14.39
N THR A 285 3.57 29.68 -13.13
CA THR A 285 2.19 29.42 -12.73
C THR A 285 1.51 30.69 -12.22
N LEU A 286 0.17 30.71 -12.21
CA LEU A 286 -0.59 31.84 -11.65
C LEU A 286 -0.36 32.04 -10.15
N GLY A 287 -0.09 30.96 -9.39
CA GLY A 287 0.21 31.03 -7.96
C GLY A 287 1.63 31.47 -7.63
N GLY A 288 2.52 31.58 -8.63
CA GLY A 288 3.93 31.91 -8.42
C GLY A 288 4.67 30.85 -7.58
N TRP A 289 5.67 31.31 -6.84
CA TRP A 289 6.45 30.49 -5.90
C TRP A 289 5.78 30.27 -4.53
N ASN A 290 4.47 30.54 -4.40
CA ASN A 290 3.73 30.30 -3.17
C ASN A 290 3.53 28.78 -2.96
N ASN A 291 3.79 28.31 -1.73
CA ASN A 291 3.62 26.92 -1.32
C ASN A 291 2.97 26.90 0.09
N PRO A 292 1.77 26.32 0.28
CA PRO A 292 1.02 25.46 -0.64
C PRO A 292 0.48 26.17 -1.89
N VAL A 293 0.38 25.44 -2.99
CA VAL A 293 -0.19 25.93 -4.25
C VAL A 293 -1.73 25.88 -4.22
N PRO A 294 -2.41 26.79 -4.94
CA PRO A 294 -3.85 26.73 -5.17
C PRO A 294 -4.32 25.41 -5.79
N VAL A 295 -5.23 24.73 -5.10
CA VAL A 295 -5.92 23.52 -5.59
C VAL A 295 -7.38 23.85 -5.93
N PRO A 296 -7.95 23.25 -7.00
CA PRO A 296 -7.36 22.21 -7.87
C PRO A 296 -6.51 22.76 -9.03
N SER A 297 -6.39 24.08 -9.21
CA SER A 297 -5.79 24.70 -10.42
C SER A 297 -4.31 24.37 -10.69
N GLN A 298 -3.55 23.94 -9.68
CA GLN A 298 -2.15 23.55 -9.81
C GLN A 298 -1.90 22.08 -9.40
N GLN A 299 -2.95 21.27 -9.33
CA GLN A 299 -2.85 19.83 -9.07
C GLN A 299 -2.98 19.04 -10.37
N PHE A 300 -2.06 18.10 -10.58
CA PHE A 300 -2.16 17.18 -11.71
C PHE A 300 -3.22 16.12 -11.47
N SER A 301 -3.86 15.68 -12.55
CA SER A 301 -4.65 14.45 -12.58
C SER A 301 -3.75 13.26 -12.86
N LYS A 302 -3.97 12.16 -12.13
CA LYS A 302 -3.27 10.90 -12.40
C LYS A 302 -3.89 10.22 -13.62
N VAL A 303 -3.09 9.96 -14.65
CA VAL A 303 -3.52 9.36 -15.93
C VAL A 303 -3.47 7.83 -15.83
N ASP A 304 -2.39 7.30 -15.25
CA ASP A 304 -2.22 5.88 -14.96
C ASP A 304 -1.32 5.68 -13.73
N ALA A 305 -0.84 4.47 -13.47
CA ALA A 305 0.00 4.17 -12.31
C ALA A 305 1.31 4.99 -12.24
N TYR A 306 1.81 5.50 -13.37
CA TYR A 306 3.11 6.15 -13.53
C TYR A 306 3.03 7.57 -14.10
N LYS A 307 1.90 7.97 -14.71
CA LYS A 307 1.76 9.23 -15.43
C LYS A 307 0.77 10.20 -14.79
N PHE A 308 1.14 11.47 -14.82
CA PHE A 308 0.33 12.61 -14.39
C PHE A 308 0.15 13.59 -15.54
N SER A 309 -1.01 14.25 -15.62
CA SER A 309 -1.25 15.32 -16.58
C SER A 309 -2.01 16.50 -15.97
N ILE A 310 -1.67 17.71 -16.42
CA ILE A 310 -2.41 18.94 -16.12
C ILE A 310 -2.51 19.78 -17.39
N THR A 311 -3.64 20.46 -17.56
CA THR A 311 -3.82 21.50 -18.58
C THR A 311 -4.00 22.83 -17.89
N THR A 312 -3.04 23.73 -18.03
CA THR A 312 -3.03 24.99 -17.29
C THR A 312 -2.35 26.12 -18.06
N TRP A 313 -2.59 27.35 -17.61
CA TRP A 313 -1.89 28.52 -18.12
C TRP A 313 -0.44 28.54 -17.62
N LEU A 314 0.50 28.81 -18.52
CA LEU A 314 1.88 29.11 -18.17
C LEU A 314 2.27 30.50 -18.66
N ASN A 315 2.94 31.27 -17.80
CA ASN A 315 3.65 32.49 -18.17
C ASN A 315 4.94 32.10 -18.91
N GLY A 316 5.10 32.64 -20.11
CA GLY A 316 6.14 32.31 -21.06
C GLY A 316 7.55 32.62 -20.53
N GLY A 317 8.47 31.68 -20.75
CA GLY A 317 9.89 31.80 -20.41
C GLY A 317 10.21 31.85 -18.90
N LYS A 318 9.22 31.70 -18.04
CA LYS A 318 9.34 31.61 -16.58
C LYS A 318 9.63 30.17 -16.12
N ASN A 319 9.84 29.99 -14.82
CA ASN A 319 10.29 28.73 -14.24
C ASN A 319 9.22 28.05 -13.37
N TYR A 320 9.34 26.73 -13.22
CA TYR A 320 8.51 25.90 -12.36
C TYR A 320 9.21 24.63 -11.90
N LEU A 321 8.61 23.97 -10.91
CA LEU A 321 8.98 22.68 -10.35
C LEU A 321 7.72 21.82 -10.16
N PHE A 322 7.93 20.52 -9.90
CA PHE A 322 6.85 19.63 -9.47
C PHE A 322 7.01 19.24 -8.00
N LEU A 323 5.90 19.24 -7.26
CA LEU A 323 5.86 18.81 -5.86
C LEU A 323 5.02 17.52 -5.73
N PRO A 324 5.52 16.46 -5.07
CA PRO A 324 4.73 15.27 -4.73
C PRO A 324 3.77 15.52 -3.54
N VAL A 325 4.09 16.51 -2.70
CA VAL A 325 3.33 16.88 -1.51
C VAL A 325 3.12 18.40 -1.51
N ASN A 326 1.86 18.83 -1.54
CA ASN A 326 1.55 20.26 -1.52
C ASN A 326 1.90 20.86 -0.15
N GLY A 327 2.60 21.99 -0.12
CA GLY A 327 3.11 22.60 1.11
C GLY A 327 4.52 22.15 1.50
N ASP A 328 5.14 21.19 0.79
CA ASP A 328 6.46 20.66 1.12
C ASP A 328 7.51 21.07 0.08
N TRP A 329 8.68 21.52 0.55
CA TRP A 329 9.86 21.82 -0.27
C TRP A 329 10.96 20.76 -0.15
N GLY A 330 10.86 19.87 0.84
CA GLY A 330 11.84 18.82 1.13
C GLY A 330 11.83 17.68 0.12
N HIS A 331 10.78 17.60 -0.71
CA HIS A 331 10.68 16.66 -1.82
C HIS A 331 10.17 17.43 -3.04
N LYS A 332 11.01 17.56 -4.06
CA LYS A 332 10.63 18.17 -5.35
C LYS A 332 11.22 17.42 -6.53
N TYR A 333 10.65 17.67 -7.70
CA TYR A 333 11.19 17.21 -8.97
C TYR A 333 11.43 18.40 -9.89
N GLY A 334 12.52 18.32 -10.64
CA GLY A 334 12.94 19.35 -11.58
C GLY A 334 13.85 18.78 -12.66
N GLY A 335 14.45 19.66 -13.45
CA GLY A 335 15.34 19.29 -14.56
C GLY A 335 16.64 18.63 -14.09
N VAL A 336 17.21 17.80 -14.96
CA VAL A 336 18.51 17.14 -14.71
C VAL A 336 19.67 18.14 -14.80
N GLY A 337 19.58 19.14 -15.70
CA GLY A 337 20.58 20.19 -15.90
C GLY A 337 20.50 21.36 -14.91
N GLY A 338 21.09 22.49 -15.27
CA GLY A 338 20.97 23.74 -14.51
C GLY A 338 19.59 24.39 -14.65
N ASN A 339 19.31 25.44 -13.86
CA ASN A 339 18.02 26.14 -13.89
C ASN A 339 17.64 26.58 -15.30
N GLY A 340 16.44 26.16 -15.72
CA GLY A 340 15.82 26.51 -16.98
C GLY A 340 16.54 26.02 -18.24
N SER A 341 17.37 24.98 -18.10
CA SER A 341 18.13 24.38 -19.22
C SER A 341 17.38 23.26 -19.95
N ASN A 342 16.18 22.92 -19.52
CA ASN A 342 15.41 21.82 -20.10
C ASN A 342 14.87 22.14 -21.50
N ASN A 343 14.61 21.07 -22.26
CA ASN A 343 13.80 21.13 -23.47
C ASN A 343 12.30 21.08 -23.13
N THR A 344 11.54 22.10 -23.51
CA THR A 344 10.10 22.20 -23.21
C THR A 344 9.26 21.19 -23.99
N ALA A 345 9.69 20.77 -25.18
CA ALA A 345 9.01 19.75 -25.98
C ALA A 345 9.15 18.33 -25.37
N GLY A 346 10.12 18.16 -24.48
CA GLY A 346 10.28 16.96 -23.68
C GLY A 346 11.71 16.80 -23.19
N ASP A 347 11.87 16.49 -21.91
CA ASP A 347 13.17 16.29 -21.27
C ASP A 347 13.07 15.37 -20.05
N ASP A 348 14.22 14.96 -19.53
CA ASP A 348 14.35 14.17 -18.33
C ASP A 348 14.15 15.05 -17.08
N PHE A 349 13.54 14.49 -16.03
CA PHE A 349 13.45 15.09 -14.71
C PHE A 349 14.05 14.17 -13.64
N LYS A 350 14.40 14.73 -12.49
CA LYS A 350 14.91 13.97 -11.34
C LYS A 350 14.41 14.53 -10.00
N PRO A 351 14.39 13.71 -8.94
CA PRO A 351 14.24 14.20 -7.57
C PRO A 351 15.32 15.23 -7.26
N GLU A 352 14.94 16.28 -6.53
CA GLU A 352 15.82 17.41 -6.20
C GLU A 352 16.52 17.98 -7.46
N GLY A 353 15.76 18.03 -8.56
CA GLY A 353 16.18 18.66 -9.80
C GLY A 353 16.12 20.19 -9.73
N SER A 354 16.77 20.82 -10.71
CA SER A 354 16.79 22.28 -10.90
C SER A 354 15.47 22.79 -11.47
N ASP A 355 15.25 24.10 -11.43
CA ASP A 355 14.04 24.71 -12.01
C ASP A 355 13.86 24.34 -13.49
N LEU A 356 12.65 23.96 -13.87
CA LEU A 356 12.23 23.77 -15.26
C LEU A 356 11.77 25.11 -15.83
N LYS A 357 12.04 25.36 -17.11
CA LYS A 357 11.58 26.52 -17.87
C LYS A 357 10.34 26.17 -18.66
N ALA A 358 9.38 27.09 -18.66
CA ALA A 358 8.19 27.04 -19.49
C ALA A 358 8.51 27.44 -20.95
N PRO A 359 7.67 27.04 -21.91
CA PRO A 359 7.75 27.54 -23.29
C PRO A 359 7.81 29.07 -23.35
N ALA A 360 8.38 29.64 -24.41
CA ALA A 360 8.66 31.07 -24.48
C ALA A 360 7.41 31.98 -24.49
N SER A 361 6.29 31.46 -24.99
CA SER A 361 5.03 32.20 -25.12
C SER A 361 4.08 31.90 -23.97
N ASP A 362 3.39 32.93 -23.49
CA ASP A 362 2.22 32.77 -22.64
C ASP A 362 1.17 31.90 -23.33
N GLY A 363 0.48 31.04 -22.59
CA GLY A 363 -0.61 30.24 -23.15
C GLY A 363 -1.08 29.09 -22.29
N ILE A 364 -2.04 28.34 -22.81
CA ILE A 364 -2.50 27.09 -22.20
C ILE A 364 -1.65 25.93 -22.72
N TYR A 365 -1.11 25.15 -21.80
CA TYR A 365 -0.27 24.00 -22.10
C TYR A 365 -0.80 22.75 -21.39
N GLN A 366 -0.69 21.61 -22.07
CA GLN A 366 -0.74 20.31 -21.43
C GLN A 366 0.67 19.92 -20.97
N ILE A 367 0.81 19.61 -19.68
CA ILE A 367 2.03 19.01 -19.14
C ILE A 367 1.72 17.55 -18.84
N VAL A 368 2.60 16.66 -19.28
CA VAL A 368 2.56 15.23 -18.92
C VAL A 368 3.88 14.90 -18.22
N VAL A 369 3.80 14.26 -17.06
CA VAL A 369 4.96 13.81 -16.26
C VAL A 369 4.89 12.30 -16.12
N ASP A 370 5.92 11.61 -16.61
CA ASP A 370 6.02 10.15 -16.67
C ASP A 370 7.14 9.63 -15.76
N PHE A 371 6.77 9.06 -14.62
CA PHE A 371 7.70 8.46 -13.66
C PHE A 371 8.23 7.08 -14.09
N GLN A 372 7.66 6.45 -15.12
CA GLN A 372 8.21 5.22 -15.69
C GLN A 372 9.46 5.51 -16.52
N THR A 373 9.48 6.63 -17.25
CA THR A 373 10.62 7.04 -18.08
C THR A 373 11.46 8.17 -17.47
N ASN A 374 10.99 8.77 -16.36
CA ASN A 374 11.51 10.01 -15.79
C ASN A 374 11.55 11.17 -16.80
N LYS A 375 10.54 11.25 -17.66
CA LYS A 375 10.41 12.29 -18.68
C LYS A 375 9.17 13.13 -18.44
N PHE A 376 9.21 14.39 -18.85
CA PHE A 376 8.02 15.23 -18.95
C PHE A 376 7.92 15.83 -20.35
N THR A 377 6.73 16.27 -20.74
CA THR A 377 6.47 17.02 -21.99
C THR A 377 5.58 18.21 -21.70
N VAL A 378 5.78 19.32 -22.42
CA VAL A 378 4.92 20.52 -22.38
C VAL A 378 4.44 20.83 -23.78
N THR A 379 3.14 20.65 -24.05
CA THR A 379 2.56 20.78 -25.38
C THR A 379 1.52 21.91 -25.39
N PRO A 380 1.63 22.90 -26.29
CA PRO A 380 0.64 23.97 -26.38
C PRO A 380 -0.73 23.42 -26.78
N ILE A 381 -1.79 23.93 -26.15
CA ILE A 381 -3.18 23.73 -26.59
C ILE A 381 -3.65 25.06 -27.17
N PRO A 382 -3.82 25.16 -28.51
CA PRO A 382 -4.36 26.37 -29.13
C PRO A 382 -5.81 26.58 -28.69
N VAL A 383 -6.04 27.60 -27.87
CA VAL A 383 -7.38 28.01 -27.42
C VAL A 383 -7.58 29.47 -27.82
N PRO A 384 -8.64 29.81 -28.57
CA PRO A 384 -8.90 31.20 -28.92
C PRO A 384 -9.37 32.00 -27.69
N SER A 385 -9.13 33.31 -27.70
CA SER A 385 -9.55 34.20 -26.60
C SER A 385 -11.07 34.34 -26.49
N ASN A 386 -11.77 34.24 -27.63
CA ASN A 386 -13.22 34.28 -27.74
C ASN A 386 -13.69 33.19 -28.71
N LEU A 387 -14.97 32.85 -28.67
CA LEU A 387 -15.59 31.95 -29.64
C LEU A 387 -17.01 32.45 -29.93
N TYR A 388 -17.43 32.37 -31.19
CA TYR A 388 -18.73 32.81 -31.68
C TYR A 388 -19.35 31.72 -32.54
N ILE A 389 -20.67 31.64 -32.62
CA ILE A 389 -21.39 30.74 -33.55
C ILE A 389 -21.99 31.55 -34.69
N VAL A 390 -21.87 31.07 -35.94
CA VAL A 390 -22.45 31.69 -37.16
C VAL A 390 -23.09 30.61 -38.03
N GLY A 391 -24.18 30.90 -38.74
CA GLY A 391 -24.82 29.93 -39.64
C GLY A 391 -26.31 30.14 -39.80
N ASP A 392 -26.91 29.56 -40.85
CA ASP A 392 -28.36 29.61 -41.08
C ASP A 392 -29.18 28.81 -40.05
N ALA A 393 -28.52 28.02 -39.20
CA ALA A 393 -29.15 27.46 -38.00
C ALA A 393 -29.36 28.51 -36.90
N THR A 394 -28.58 29.59 -36.88
CA THR A 394 -28.57 30.59 -35.80
C THR A 394 -29.45 31.81 -36.12
N PRO A 395 -29.87 32.60 -35.11
CA PRO A 395 -30.73 33.78 -35.33
C PRO A 395 -30.14 34.83 -36.29
N GLY A 396 -28.82 35.03 -36.25
CA GLY A 396 -28.11 35.98 -37.12
C GLY A 396 -27.83 35.45 -38.53
N GLY A 397 -28.12 34.18 -38.82
CA GLY A 397 -27.80 33.56 -40.10
C GLY A 397 -26.30 33.55 -40.40
N TRP A 398 -25.96 33.67 -41.69
CA TRP A 398 -24.57 33.78 -42.16
C TRP A 398 -24.00 35.21 -42.10
N ASN A 399 -24.67 36.14 -41.40
CA ASN A 399 -24.14 37.49 -41.22
C ASN A 399 -22.91 37.46 -40.28
N ASN A 400 -21.85 38.17 -40.67
CA ASN A 400 -20.62 38.32 -39.91
C ASN A 400 -20.20 39.81 -39.95
N PRO A 401 -20.16 40.53 -38.82
CA PRO A 401 -20.20 40.04 -37.44
C PRO A 401 -21.57 39.49 -36.99
N VAL A 402 -21.54 38.52 -36.09
CA VAL A 402 -22.73 37.93 -35.48
C VAL A 402 -23.27 38.81 -34.34
N PRO A 403 -24.57 38.73 -34.01
CA PRO A 403 -25.16 39.43 -32.86
C PRO A 403 -24.52 39.01 -31.53
N VAL A 404 -23.97 39.97 -30.78
CA VAL A 404 -23.44 39.78 -29.42
C VAL A 404 -24.36 40.44 -28.38
N PRO A 405 -24.53 39.84 -27.18
CA PRO A 405 -23.90 38.61 -26.68
C PRO A 405 -24.58 37.31 -27.14
N ALA A 406 -25.69 37.37 -27.87
CA ALA A 406 -26.55 36.21 -28.17
C ALA A 406 -25.86 35.03 -28.91
N GLN A 407 -24.80 35.30 -29.68
CA GLN A 407 -24.03 34.29 -30.41
C GLN A 407 -22.55 34.25 -29.99
N GLN A 408 -22.22 34.79 -28.82
CA GLN A 408 -20.89 34.68 -28.22
C GLN A 408 -20.88 33.59 -27.15
N PHE A 409 -19.91 32.68 -27.23
CA PHE A 409 -19.70 31.67 -26.20
C PHE A 409 -19.14 32.30 -24.93
N THR A 410 -19.54 31.74 -23.80
CA THR A 410 -18.91 31.98 -22.51
C THR A 410 -17.75 31.01 -22.32
N ARG A 411 -16.58 31.52 -21.92
CA ARG A 411 -15.46 30.67 -21.52
C ARG A 411 -15.75 30.06 -20.15
N LEU A 412 -15.83 28.73 -20.08
CA LEU A 412 -16.19 27.97 -18.88
C LEU A 412 -14.97 27.60 -18.04
N ASP A 413 -13.84 27.31 -18.70
CA ASP A 413 -12.55 27.05 -18.09
C ASP A 413 -11.40 27.41 -19.07
N ASN A 414 -10.17 26.98 -18.78
CA ASN A 414 -9.00 27.25 -19.62
C ASN A 414 -9.12 26.76 -21.07
N VAL A 415 -9.90 25.70 -21.33
CA VAL A 415 -9.98 25.03 -22.64
C VAL A 415 -11.42 24.82 -23.14
N THR A 416 -12.42 25.16 -22.33
CA THR A 416 -13.83 24.88 -22.63
C THR A 416 -14.63 26.17 -22.80
N PHE A 417 -15.45 26.21 -23.84
CA PHE A 417 -16.45 27.25 -24.11
C PHE A 417 -17.86 26.65 -24.12
N GLY A 418 -18.85 27.42 -23.65
CA GLY A 418 -20.26 27.04 -23.65
C GLY A 418 -21.15 28.15 -24.19
N ILE A 419 -22.25 27.78 -24.86
CA ILE A 419 -23.33 28.71 -25.21
C ILE A 419 -24.67 28.00 -25.16
N VAL A 420 -25.72 28.73 -24.76
CA VAL A 420 -27.11 28.32 -24.98
C VAL A 420 -27.69 29.17 -26.09
N VAL A 421 -28.05 28.55 -27.22
CA VAL A 421 -28.51 29.26 -28.42
C VAL A 421 -29.68 28.52 -29.06
N ASN A 422 -30.60 29.26 -29.69
CA ASN A 422 -31.66 28.66 -30.48
C ASN A 422 -31.10 28.19 -31.83
N LEU A 423 -31.28 26.91 -32.15
CA LEU A 423 -30.92 26.34 -33.44
C LEU A 423 -32.17 26.00 -34.25
N THR A 424 -32.13 26.28 -35.55
CA THR A 424 -33.16 25.86 -36.52
C THR A 424 -32.84 24.46 -37.04
N ALA A 425 -33.85 23.58 -37.06
CA ALA A 425 -33.71 22.18 -37.44
C ALA A 425 -33.01 21.98 -38.79
N ASP A 426 -32.07 21.03 -38.84
CA ASP A 426 -31.37 20.57 -40.05
C ASP A 426 -30.60 21.65 -40.85
N LYS A 427 -30.44 22.84 -40.28
CA LYS A 427 -29.63 23.94 -40.83
C LYS A 427 -28.16 23.83 -40.39
N ASN A 428 -27.31 24.73 -40.86
CA ASN A 428 -25.86 24.60 -40.70
C ASN A 428 -25.26 25.74 -39.88
N TYR A 429 -24.10 25.50 -39.27
CA TYR A 429 -23.33 26.49 -38.52
C TYR A 429 -21.83 26.16 -38.44
N LEU A 430 -21.05 27.15 -38.04
CA LEU A 430 -19.61 27.11 -37.79
C LEU A 430 -19.29 27.91 -36.53
N PHE A 431 -18.05 27.78 -36.04
CA PHE A 431 -17.53 28.64 -34.97
C PHE A 431 -16.43 29.56 -35.47
N LEU A 432 -16.42 30.80 -34.97
CA LEU A 432 -15.40 31.80 -35.29
C LEU A 432 -14.64 32.18 -34.00
N PRO A 433 -13.30 32.21 -34.02
CA PRO A 433 -12.51 32.74 -32.89
C PRO A 433 -12.53 34.27 -32.81
N VAL A 434 -12.80 34.95 -33.93
CA VAL A 434 -12.84 36.42 -34.04
C VAL A 434 -14.15 36.81 -34.73
N ASN A 435 -14.96 37.63 -34.07
CA ASN A 435 -16.22 38.11 -34.65
C ASN A 435 -15.93 39.13 -35.76
N GLY A 436 -16.55 38.97 -36.92
CA GLY A 436 -16.29 39.78 -38.13
C GLY A 436 -15.17 39.23 -39.03
N ASP A 437 -14.51 38.13 -38.66
CA ASP A 437 -13.43 37.52 -39.45
C ASP A 437 -13.85 36.14 -39.99
N TRP A 438 -13.48 35.86 -41.23
CA TRP A 438 -13.65 34.56 -41.90
C TRP A 438 -12.32 33.83 -42.12
N GLY A 439 -11.18 34.50 -41.86
CA GLY A 439 -9.84 33.96 -42.09
C GLY A 439 -9.48 32.80 -41.16
N HIS A 440 -10.23 32.62 -40.07
CA HIS A 440 -10.08 31.52 -39.14
C HIS A 440 -11.45 31.01 -38.71
N LYS A 441 -11.69 29.71 -38.78
CA LYS A 441 -12.93 29.09 -38.32
C LYS A 441 -12.71 27.69 -37.76
N PHE A 442 -13.69 27.21 -37.02
CA PHE A 442 -13.77 25.82 -36.59
C PHE A 442 -15.07 25.18 -37.07
N GLY A 443 -14.95 23.94 -37.47
CA GLY A 443 -16.06 23.15 -38.00
C GLY A 443 -15.88 21.66 -37.70
N PHE A 444 -16.69 20.85 -38.36
CA PHE A 444 -16.63 19.41 -38.30
C PHE A 444 -15.36 18.86 -38.97
N ASN A 445 -14.73 17.88 -38.33
CA ASN A 445 -13.65 17.09 -38.92
C ASN A 445 -14.18 16.06 -39.94
N GLY A 446 -14.76 16.53 -41.03
CA GLY A 446 -15.28 15.70 -42.12
C GLY A 446 -15.88 16.54 -43.23
N ALA A 447 -16.64 15.90 -44.12
CA ALA A 447 -17.40 16.61 -45.14
C ALA A 447 -18.55 17.41 -44.49
N ASN A 448 -18.89 18.56 -45.07
CA ASN A 448 -19.94 19.44 -44.58
C ASN A 448 -21.21 18.65 -44.21
N ASN A 449 -21.75 18.96 -43.04
CA ASN A 449 -23.04 18.48 -42.54
C ASN A 449 -23.11 16.97 -42.26
N GLY A 450 -21.95 16.28 -42.26
CA GLY A 450 -21.84 14.86 -41.96
C GLY A 450 -21.64 14.53 -40.47
N ASN A 451 -21.71 15.53 -39.59
CA ASN A 451 -21.44 15.38 -38.18
C ASN A 451 -22.58 14.67 -37.41
N ASN A 452 -22.20 13.99 -36.34
CA ASN A 452 -23.01 13.65 -35.19
C ASN A 452 -22.93 14.78 -34.14
N VAL A 453 -24.09 15.19 -33.63
CA VAL A 453 -24.22 16.33 -32.71
C VAL A 453 -23.69 16.06 -31.29
N ASN A 454 -23.30 14.82 -30.96
CA ASN A 454 -22.83 14.43 -29.64
C ASN A 454 -21.41 13.85 -29.65
N GLY A 455 -20.40 14.72 -29.69
CA GLY A 455 -19.00 14.33 -29.40
C GLY A 455 -18.11 14.15 -30.62
N ASP A 456 -18.45 14.75 -31.75
CA ASP A 456 -17.59 14.73 -32.93
C ASP A 456 -16.35 15.62 -32.76
N ALA A 457 -15.34 15.30 -33.56
CA ALA A 457 -14.09 16.03 -33.58
C ALA A 457 -14.27 17.42 -34.23
N LEU A 458 -13.85 18.44 -33.50
CA LEU A 458 -13.69 19.80 -33.97
C LEU A 458 -12.39 19.90 -34.77
N LYS A 459 -12.43 20.64 -35.88
CA LYS A 459 -11.25 20.91 -36.72
C LYS A 459 -11.15 22.39 -37.05
N ALA A 460 -9.94 22.94 -36.95
CA ALA A 460 -9.63 24.23 -37.56
C ALA A 460 -9.79 24.13 -39.08
N GLU A 461 -10.43 25.13 -39.69
CA GLU A 461 -10.83 25.09 -41.11
C GLU A 461 -11.67 23.85 -41.46
N GLY A 462 -12.46 23.38 -40.50
CA GLY A 462 -13.41 22.28 -40.67
C GLY A 462 -14.60 22.62 -41.55
N GLY A 463 -15.34 21.59 -41.95
CA GLY A 463 -16.57 21.74 -42.70
C GLY A 463 -17.74 22.24 -41.84
N ASP A 464 -18.79 22.72 -42.51
CA ASP A 464 -20.01 23.17 -41.83
C ASP A 464 -20.60 22.04 -40.97
N MET A 465 -21.15 22.41 -39.81
CA MET A 465 -21.83 21.49 -38.90
C MET A 465 -23.34 21.59 -39.11
N LYS A 466 -24.01 20.44 -39.18
CA LYS A 466 -25.46 20.33 -39.21
C LYS A 466 -26.05 20.39 -37.80
N ALA A 467 -27.06 21.22 -37.62
CA ALA A 467 -27.87 21.33 -36.42
C ALA A 467 -28.78 20.10 -36.24
N PRO A 468 -29.21 19.82 -35.00
CA PRO A 468 -30.18 18.77 -34.71
C PRO A 468 -31.46 18.86 -35.55
N SER A 469 -32.18 17.75 -35.69
CA SER A 469 -33.42 17.66 -36.50
C SER A 469 -34.64 18.32 -35.86
N THR A 470 -34.50 18.92 -34.67
CA THR A 470 -35.58 19.63 -33.97
C THR A 470 -35.12 21.04 -33.61
N SER A 471 -35.91 22.05 -33.97
CA SER A 471 -35.61 23.44 -33.61
C SER A 471 -35.81 23.66 -32.11
N GLY A 472 -34.96 24.47 -31.48
CA GLY A 472 -35.09 24.81 -30.07
C GLY A 472 -33.81 25.35 -29.45
N LEU A 473 -33.80 25.53 -28.13
CA LEU A 473 -32.62 25.91 -27.38
C LEU A 473 -31.70 24.71 -27.18
N TYR A 474 -30.43 24.89 -27.49
CA TYR A 474 -29.39 23.90 -27.31
C TYR A 474 -28.23 24.45 -26.50
N LEU A 475 -27.68 23.62 -25.62
CA LEU A 475 -26.39 23.83 -24.98
C LEU A 475 -25.31 23.26 -25.90
N ILE A 476 -24.38 24.12 -26.30
CA ILE A 476 -23.20 23.74 -27.07
C ILE A 476 -21.98 23.87 -26.17
N ILE A 477 -21.23 22.78 -26.02
CA ILE A 477 -19.94 22.77 -25.30
C ILE A 477 -18.83 22.45 -26.30
N VAL A 478 -17.82 23.30 -26.36
CA VAL A 478 -16.62 23.14 -27.20
C VAL A 478 -15.41 22.99 -26.31
N ASN A 479 -14.66 21.91 -26.45
CA ASN A 479 -13.47 21.62 -25.64
C ASN A 479 -12.23 21.50 -26.55
N PHE A 480 -11.31 22.47 -26.41
CA PHE A 480 -10.09 22.54 -27.23
C PHE A 480 -9.00 21.56 -26.80
N ALA A 481 -9.01 21.08 -25.55
CA ALA A 481 -8.05 20.07 -25.10
C ALA A 481 -8.28 18.71 -25.78
N THR A 482 -9.55 18.35 -25.99
CA THR A 482 -9.95 17.11 -26.66
C THR A 482 -10.28 17.32 -28.15
N SER A 483 -10.26 18.58 -28.63
CA SER A 483 -10.71 18.95 -29.97
C SER A 483 -12.09 18.36 -30.30
N SER A 484 -13.06 18.56 -29.41
CA SER A 484 -14.40 18.01 -29.54
C SER A 484 -15.48 19.05 -29.23
N TRP A 485 -16.71 18.77 -29.67
CA TRP A 485 -17.88 19.54 -29.29
C TRP A 485 -19.13 18.68 -29.12
N THR A 486 -20.09 19.19 -28.36
CA THR A 486 -21.41 18.57 -28.15
C THR A 486 -22.52 19.60 -28.31
N VAL A 487 -23.69 19.18 -28.80
CA VAL A 487 -24.93 19.95 -28.89
C VAL A 487 -26.04 19.12 -28.27
N THR A 488 -26.55 19.57 -27.14
CA THR A 488 -27.59 18.87 -26.37
C THR A 488 -28.79 19.78 -26.15
N PRO A 489 -30.03 19.27 -26.17
CA PRO A 489 -31.20 20.08 -25.86
C PRO A 489 -31.01 20.78 -24.51
N TYR A 490 -31.18 22.09 -24.47
CA TYR A 490 -31.07 22.84 -23.23
C TYR A 490 -32.37 22.73 -22.44
N THR A 491 -32.28 22.22 -21.21
CA THR A 491 -33.41 22.03 -20.29
C THR A 491 -33.29 22.88 -19.03
N GLY A 492 -32.32 23.80 -18.98
CA GLY A 492 -32.17 24.71 -17.85
C GLY A 492 -33.30 25.74 -17.78
N PRO A 493 -33.41 26.45 -16.66
CA PRO A 493 -34.58 27.26 -16.37
C PRO A 493 -34.58 28.57 -17.16
N ALA A 494 -35.77 29.11 -17.42
CA ALA A 494 -35.95 30.44 -18.04
C ALA A 494 -35.88 31.58 -17.01
N ASN A 495 -36.21 31.30 -15.76
CA ASN A 495 -36.15 32.23 -14.64
C ASN A 495 -35.41 31.58 -13.48
N LEU A 496 -34.84 32.39 -12.58
CA LEU A 496 -34.22 31.88 -11.37
C LEU A 496 -34.51 32.83 -10.21
N TYR A 497 -34.73 32.25 -9.04
CA TYR A 497 -34.97 32.94 -7.78
C TYR A 497 -34.07 32.37 -6.70
N ILE A 498 -33.74 33.15 -5.67
CA ILE A 498 -33.00 32.69 -4.49
C ILE A 498 -33.92 32.64 -3.28
N VAL A 499 -33.85 31.60 -2.45
CA VAL A 499 -34.63 31.43 -1.21
C VAL A 499 -33.71 30.93 -0.10
N GLY A 500 -33.94 31.29 1.16
CA GLY A 500 -33.17 30.79 2.29
C GLY A 500 -33.02 31.78 3.44
N ASP A 501 -32.66 31.31 4.63
CA ASP A 501 -32.42 32.17 5.80
C ASP A 501 -31.18 33.07 5.67
N ALA A 502 -30.35 32.86 4.64
CA ALA A 502 -29.34 33.82 4.24
C ALA A 502 -29.93 35.07 3.55
N THR A 503 -31.12 34.97 2.95
CA THR A 503 -31.74 36.02 2.14
C THR A 503 -32.75 36.85 2.95
N PRO A 504 -33.07 38.09 2.54
CA PRO A 504 -34.05 38.94 3.25
C PRO A 504 -35.45 38.31 3.42
N GLY A 505 -35.91 37.53 2.44
CA GLY A 505 -37.20 36.85 2.49
C GLY A 505 -37.22 35.58 3.33
N GLY A 506 -36.06 35.11 3.82
CA GLY A 506 -35.95 33.86 4.56
C GLY A 506 -36.37 32.64 3.73
N TRP A 507 -36.91 31.64 4.41
CA TRP A 507 -37.47 30.42 3.79
C TRP A 507 -38.92 30.59 3.28
N ASN A 508 -39.43 31.82 3.18
CA ASN A 508 -40.76 32.06 2.60
C ASN A 508 -40.73 31.82 1.09
N ASN A 509 -41.72 31.08 0.58
CA ASN A 509 -41.90 30.80 -0.84
C ASN A 509 -43.40 31.02 -1.18
N PRO A 510 -43.78 31.95 -2.08
CA PRO A 510 -42.92 32.73 -2.99
C PRO A 510 -42.00 33.74 -2.31
N VAL A 511 -40.84 33.96 -2.92
CA VAL A 511 -39.84 34.94 -2.48
C VAL A 511 -40.21 36.36 -2.92
N PRO A 512 -39.76 37.41 -2.21
CA PRO A 512 -39.95 38.79 -2.60
C PRO A 512 -39.34 39.12 -3.98
N THR A 513 -40.17 39.55 -4.93
CA THR A 513 -39.74 40.06 -6.23
C THR A 513 -39.86 41.59 -6.30
N PRO A 514 -38.96 42.29 -7.02
CA PRO A 514 -37.86 41.76 -7.84
C PRO A 514 -36.58 41.45 -7.04
N SER A 515 -36.52 41.71 -5.73
CA SER A 515 -35.27 41.66 -4.93
C SER A 515 -34.59 40.29 -4.85
N GLN A 516 -35.32 39.19 -5.05
CA GLN A 516 -34.78 37.82 -5.03
C GLN A 516 -34.94 37.09 -6.37
N GLN A 517 -35.17 37.84 -7.46
CA GLN A 517 -35.21 37.31 -8.83
C GLN A 517 -33.91 37.66 -9.54
N PHE A 518 -33.26 36.66 -10.15
CA PHE A 518 -32.05 36.88 -10.94
C PHE A 518 -32.37 37.54 -12.28
N SER A 519 -31.44 38.33 -12.79
CA SER A 519 -31.43 38.79 -14.18
C SER A 519 -30.66 37.82 -15.07
N GLN A 520 -31.02 37.75 -16.35
CA GLN A 520 -30.37 36.91 -17.35
C GLN A 520 -29.97 37.75 -18.57
N ASN A 521 -28.69 38.11 -18.67
CA ASN A 521 -28.14 38.83 -19.83
C ASN A 521 -27.62 37.87 -20.92
N THR A 522 -27.19 36.68 -20.51
CA THR A 522 -26.75 35.58 -21.39
C THR A 522 -27.58 34.36 -21.04
N THR A 523 -28.22 33.74 -22.02
CA THR A 523 -29.05 32.56 -21.80
C THR A 523 -28.27 31.48 -21.04
N GLY A 524 -28.84 31.00 -19.93
CA GLY A 524 -28.22 30.03 -19.03
C GLY A 524 -27.29 30.61 -17.96
N ILE A 525 -27.02 31.92 -17.95
CA ILE A 525 -26.27 32.61 -16.89
C ILE A 525 -27.19 33.59 -16.18
N PHE A 526 -27.35 33.39 -14.88
CA PHE A 526 -28.18 34.20 -14.01
C PHE A 526 -27.31 34.98 -13.03
N GLN A 527 -27.60 36.28 -12.84
CA GLN A 527 -26.88 37.12 -11.90
C GLN A 527 -27.84 37.89 -10.98
N LEU A 528 -27.49 38.01 -9.70
CA LEU A 528 -28.24 38.77 -8.71
C LEU A 528 -27.30 39.35 -7.66
N THR A 529 -27.51 40.61 -7.28
CA THR A 529 -26.84 41.23 -6.12
C THR A 529 -27.84 41.47 -5.01
N LEU A 530 -27.60 40.89 -3.83
CA LEU A 530 -28.44 41.06 -2.64
C LEU A 530 -27.62 40.92 -1.35
N PRO A 531 -28.11 41.44 -0.20
CA PRO A 531 -27.50 41.14 1.09
C PRO A 531 -27.69 39.67 1.47
N LEU A 532 -26.59 39.00 1.86
CA LEU A 532 -26.60 37.69 2.49
C LEU A 532 -26.19 37.79 3.96
N THR A 533 -26.86 37.02 4.81
CA THR A 533 -26.50 36.86 6.23
C THR A 533 -25.42 35.79 6.38
N ALA A 534 -24.37 36.09 7.16
CA ALA A 534 -23.22 35.22 7.37
C ALA A 534 -23.61 33.79 7.80
N ASP A 535 -22.94 32.80 7.22
CA ASP A 535 -23.02 31.38 7.58
C ASP A 535 -24.43 30.74 7.50
N LYS A 536 -25.39 31.44 6.91
CA LYS A 536 -26.77 30.96 6.69
C LYS A 536 -26.92 30.20 5.38
N SER A 537 -28.10 29.68 5.11
CA SER A 537 -28.37 28.79 3.99
C SER A 537 -29.24 29.43 2.90
N PHE A 538 -29.06 28.99 1.66
CA PHE A 538 -29.91 29.34 0.53
C PHE A 538 -29.97 28.24 -0.54
N LEU A 539 -30.96 28.34 -1.43
CA LEU A 539 -31.22 27.49 -2.57
C LEU A 539 -31.66 28.34 -3.77
N PHE A 540 -31.68 27.74 -4.95
CA PHE A 540 -32.21 28.37 -6.17
C PHE A 540 -33.49 27.70 -6.64
N LEU A 541 -34.49 28.50 -7.01
CA LEU A 541 -35.78 28.05 -7.52
C LEU A 541 -35.94 28.48 -8.98
N PRO A 542 -36.25 27.56 -9.91
CA PRO A 542 -36.64 27.92 -11.28
C PRO A 542 -37.98 28.66 -11.38
N VAL A 543 -38.90 28.31 -10.48
CA VAL A 543 -40.28 28.82 -10.45
C VAL A 543 -40.55 29.38 -9.06
N ASN A 544 -40.89 30.66 -8.97
CA ASN A 544 -41.22 31.29 -7.70
C ASN A 544 -42.54 30.73 -7.16
N GLY A 545 -42.56 30.31 -5.89
CA GLY A 545 -43.70 29.63 -5.28
C GLY A 545 -43.68 28.10 -5.42
N ASP A 546 -42.70 27.52 -6.14
CA ASP A 546 -42.56 26.07 -6.29
C ASP A 546 -41.30 25.57 -5.57
N TRP A 547 -41.42 24.45 -4.87
CA TRP A 547 -40.31 23.75 -4.23
C TRP A 547 -39.76 22.59 -5.07
N GLY A 548 -40.49 22.19 -6.11
CA GLY A 548 -40.04 21.22 -7.10
C GLY A 548 -38.96 21.80 -8.02
N HIS A 549 -38.04 20.94 -8.46
CA HIS A 549 -36.96 21.29 -9.40
C HIS A 549 -36.00 22.35 -8.86
N LYS A 550 -35.86 22.45 -7.53
CA LYS A 550 -34.89 23.34 -6.90
C LYS A 550 -33.47 22.93 -7.24
N TYR A 551 -32.54 23.87 -7.17
CA TYR A 551 -31.11 23.62 -7.32
C TYR A 551 -30.36 23.99 -6.06
N GLY A 552 -29.40 23.13 -5.70
CA GLY A 552 -28.55 23.27 -4.53
C GLY A 552 -27.20 22.60 -4.74
N GLY A 553 -26.41 22.49 -3.68
CA GLY A 553 -25.08 21.88 -3.72
C GLY A 553 -25.11 20.40 -4.05
N THR A 554 -24.03 19.91 -4.67
CA THR A 554 -23.87 18.49 -5.01
C THR A 554 -23.58 17.60 -3.78
N GLY A 555 -22.95 18.18 -2.75
CA GLY A 555 -22.59 17.54 -1.48
C GLY A 555 -23.68 17.55 -0.41
N ALA A 556 -23.27 17.39 0.84
CA ALA A 556 -24.15 17.56 1.99
C ALA A 556 -24.55 19.03 2.14
N SER A 557 -25.71 19.29 2.76
CA SER A 557 -26.14 20.66 3.02
C SER A 557 -25.05 21.45 3.72
N ASN A 558 -24.80 22.66 3.22
CA ASN A 558 -23.83 23.63 3.73
C ASN A 558 -22.35 23.19 3.67
N SER A 559 -22.01 22.18 2.87
CA SER A 559 -20.62 21.72 2.68
C SER A 559 -19.93 22.35 1.46
N ASN A 560 -20.52 23.40 0.89
CA ASN A 560 -20.09 24.03 -0.36
C ASN A 560 -18.99 25.08 -0.17
N ASN A 561 -18.20 25.29 -1.22
CA ASN A 561 -17.34 26.45 -1.43
C ASN A 561 -18.11 27.52 -2.22
N VAL A 562 -18.23 28.71 -1.62
CA VAL A 562 -18.93 29.87 -2.21
C VAL A 562 -18.27 30.41 -3.48
N MET A 563 -17.04 29.99 -3.82
CA MET A 563 -16.23 30.51 -4.92
C MET A 563 -16.21 29.68 -6.21
N GLY A 564 -17.14 28.75 -6.43
CA GLY A 564 -17.20 28.03 -7.71
C GLY A 564 -17.68 26.58 -7.66
N ASP A 565 -18.52 26.23 -6.70
CA ASP A 565 -19.01 24.86 -6.57
C ASP A 565 -20.05 24.49 -7.63
N HIS A 566 -20.21 23.18 -7.84
CA HIS A 566 -21.24 22.64 -8.71
C HIS A 566 -22.60 22.60 -8.00
N ILE A 567 -23.65 22.81 -8.78
CA ILE A 567 -25.04 22.63 -8.38
C ILE A 567 -25.64 21.40 -9.05
N LYS A 568 -26.70 20.87 -8.46
CA LYS A 568 -27.55 19.83 -9.07
C LYS A 568 -29.02 20.09 -8.78
N ALA A 569 -29.88 19.54 -9.63
CA ALA A 569 -31.31 19.46 -9.34
C ALA A 569 -31.52 18.66 -8.06
N GLU A 570 -32.45 19.11 -7.21
CA GLU A 570 -32.71 18.55 -5.89
C GLU A 570 -31.45 18.44 -5.00
N GLY A 571 -30.53 19.40 -5.16
CA GLY A 571 -29.33 19.53 -4.34
C GLY A 571 -29.62 19.96 -2.90
N GLY A 572 -28.63 19.78 -2.03
CA GLY A 572 -28.69 20.23 -0.63
C GLY A 572 -28.49 21.74 -0.51
N ASP A 573 -28.79 22.30 0.67
CA ASP A 573 -28.69 23.74 0.90
C ASP A 573 -27.25 24.25 0.69
N LEU A 574 -27.12 25.45 0.15
CA LEU A 574 -25.85 26.14 -0.02
C LEU A 574 -25.62 27.09 1.16
N LYS A 575 -24.42 27.08 1.71
CA LYS A 575 -23.95 28.00 2.75
C LYS A 575 -23.53 29.34 2.16
N ALA A 576 -23.96 30.42 2.78
CA ALA A 576 -23.52 31.79 2.51
C ALA A 576 -22.09 32.04 3.02
N PRO A 577 -21.41 33.10 2.53
CA PRO A 577 -20.11 33.51 3.06
C PRO A 577 -20.11 33.71 4.58
N SER A 578 -18.94 33.62 5.22
CA SER A 578 -18.79 33.78 6.67
C SER A 578 -18.92 35.23 7.16
N THR A 579 -19.14 36.18 6.25
CA THR A 579 -19.33 37.59 6.54
C THR A 579 -20.65 38.04 5.93
N SER A 580 -21.44 38.82 6.66
CA SER A 580 -22.67 39.40 6.09
C SER A 580 -22.31 40.56 5.17
N GLY A 581 -23.01 40.70 4.06
CA GLY A 581 -22.73 41.76 3.10
C GLY A 581 -23.55 41.65 1.84
N ASN A 582 -23.40 42.62 0.95
CA ASN A 582 -23.97 42.56 -0.40
C ASN A 582 -23.06 41.73 -1.29
N TYR A 583 -23.59 40.64 -1.81
CA TYR A 583 -22.85 39.72 -2.68
C TYR A 583 -23.49 39.66 -4.05
N THR A 584 -22.66 39.51 -5.07
CA THR A 584 -23.08 39.17 -6.42
C THR A 584 -23.01 37.68 -6.63
N ILE A 585 -24.15 37.07 -6.91
CA ILE A 585 -24.29 35.63 -7.13
C ILE A 585 -24.46 35.42 -8.63
N THR A 586 -23.59 34.60 -9.21
CA THR A 586 -23.66 34.17 -10.60
C THR A 586 -23.92 32.67 -10.64
N VAL A 587 -24.98 32.24 -11.32
CA VAL A 587 -25.32 30.83 -11.53
C VAL A 587 -25.21 30.52 -13.02
N ASN A 588 -24.38 29.53 -13.38
CA ASN A 588 -24.12 29.13 -14.76
C ASN A 588 -24.64 27.70 -14.99
N PHE A 589 -25.75 27.59 -15.72
CA PHE A 589 -26.37 26.31 -16.09
C PHE A 589 -25.67 25.61 -17.26
N MET A 590 -24.67 26.21 -17.91
CA MET A 590 -23.90 25.56 -18.97
C MET A 590 -22.93 24.52 -18.42
N ASN A 591 -22.34 24.79 -17.25
CA ASN A 591 -21.44 23.87 -16.55
C ASN A 591 -21.94 23.50 -15.15
N MET A 592 -23.19 23.85 -14.82
CA MET A 592 -23.82 23.57 -13.53
C MET A 592 -23.00 24.08 -12.34
N THR A 593 -22.54 25.33 -12.39
CA THR A 593 -21.75 25.96 -11.31
C THR A 593 -22.42 27.23 -10.78
N TYR A 594 -22.00 27.66 -9.60
CA TYR A 594 -22.32 28.99 -9.08
C TYR A 594 -21.13 29.63 -8.38
N LYS A 595 -21.16 30.96 -8.27
CA LYS A 595 -20.16 31.75 -7.54
C LYS A 595 -20.84 32.89 -6.80
N VAL A 596 -20.37 33.18 -5.58
CA VAL A 596 -20.78 34.31 -4.75
C VAL A 596 -19.56 35.21 -4.59
N GLN A 597 -19.66 36.51 -4.91
CA GLN A 597 -18.52 37.45 -4.89
C GLN A 597 -18.84 38.76 -4.19
#